data_AF-A0A392NW25-F1
#
_entry.id   AF-A0A392NW25-F1
#
_cell.length_a   1.000
_cell.length_b   1.000
_cell.length_c   1.000
_cell.angle_alpha   90.00
_cell.angle_beta   90.00
_cell.angle_gamma   90.00
#
_symmetry.space_group_name_H-M   'P 1'
#
loop_
_entity.id
_entity.type
_entity.pdbx_description
1 polymer ?
#
loop_
_entity_poly.entity_id
_entity_poly.type
_entity_poly.pdbx_seq_one_letter_code
_entity_poly.pdbx_strand_id
1 'polypeptide(L)'
;DTHNQAGIAHTGGLMPLLKLLDSKNGSLQHNAAFALYGLAENEDNVPDFIRVGGIKRLQDGEFIIQATKDCVAKTLKRLEEKIHGRVSTMSH
;
A
#
# COMPACT_ATOMS: atom_id res chain seq x y z
N ASP A 1 14.13 -1.53 -11.43
CA ASP A 1 13.95 -2.99 -11.32
C ASP A 1 12.61 -3.26 -10.63
N THR A 2 11.52 -3.26 -11.40
CA THR A 2 10.14 -3.47 -10.90
C THR A 2 9.87 -4.93 -10.52
N HIS A 3 10.78 -5.84 -10.92
CA HIS A 3 10.65 -7.28 -10.75
C HIS A 3 10.78 -7.71 -9.28
N ASN A 4 11.64 -7.06 -8.48
CA ASN A 4 11.75 -7.37 -7.05
C ASN A 4 10.46 -7.01 -6.28
N GLN A 5 9.79 -5.92 -6.68
CA GLN A 5 8.62 -5.41 -5.98
C GLN A 5 7.40 -6.29 -6.23
N ALA A 6 7.26 -6.78 -7.47
CA ALA A 6 6.26 -7.79 -7.82
C ALA A 6 6.48 -9.09 -7.02
N GLY A 7 7.74 -9.53 -6.91
CA GLY A 7 8.10 -10.71 -6.14
C GLY A 7 7.69 -10.63 -4.66
N ILE A 8 7.98 -9.51 -3.98
CA ILE A 8 7.67 -9.31 -2.55
C ILE A 8 6.16 -9.30 -2.29
N ALA A 9 5.37 -8.65 -3.16
CA ALA A 9 3.92 -8.65 -3.04
C ALA A 9 3.35 -10.06 -3.23
N HIS A 10 3.85 -10.78 -4.24
CA HIS A 10 3.41 -12.14 -4.57
C HIS A 10 3.81 -13.18 -3.52
N THR A 11 4.93 -12.99 -2.80
CA THR A 11 5.35 -13.85 -1.68
C THR A 11 4.62 -13.56 -0.36
N GLY A 12 3.59 -12.71 -0.38
CA GLY A 12 2.80 -12.41 0.82
C GLY A 12 3.45 -11.39 1.75
N GLY A 13 4.42 -10.59 1.28
CA GLY A 13 5.05 -9.51 2.04
C GLY A 13 4.10 -8.36 2.41
N LEU A 14 2.96 -8.23 1.71
CA LEU A 14 1.94 -7.22 1.99
C LEU A 14 1.28 -7.40 3.36
N MET A 15 0.90 -8.63 3.74
CA MET A 15 0.19 -8.87 5.01
C MET A 15 1.05 -8.55 6.25
N PRO A 16 2.34 -8.96 6.34
CA PRO A 16 3.23 -8.54 7.41
C PRO A 16 3.38 -7.02 7.52
N LEU A 17 3.51 -6.31 6.39
CA LEU A 17 3.60 -4.85 6.38
C LEU A 17 2.31 -4.21 6.90
N LEU A 18 1.15 -4.69 6.46
CA LEU A 18 -0.14 -4.23 6.97
C LEU A 18 -0.28 -4.47 8.48
N LYS A 19 0.19 -5.62 8.99
CA LYS A 19 0.20 -5.90 10.43
C LYS A 19 1.15 -4.97 11.21
N LEU A 20 2.27 -4.56 10.60
CA LEU A 20 3.19 -3.61 11.22
C LEU A 20 2.59 -2.20 11.37
N LEU A 21 1.55 -1.86 10.60
CA LEU A 21 0.79 -0.62 10.79
C LEU A 21 0.06 -0.59 12.14
N ASP A 22 -0.26 -1.73 12.74
CA ASP A 22 -0.87 -1.80 14.08
C ASP A 22 0.15 -1.67 15.22
N SER A 23 1.44 -1.46 14.91
CA SER A 23 2.49 -1.33 15.91
C SER A 23 2.33 -0.05 16.73
N LYS A 24 2.55 -0.15 18.05
CA LYS A 24 2.63 1.02 18.93
C LYS A 24 3.91 1.84 18.74
N ASN A 25 4.85 1.36 17.92
CA ASN A 25 6.06 2.08 17.59
C ASN A 25 5.85 2.88 16.30
N GLY A 26 5.75 4.19 16.43
CA GLY A 26 5.51 5.09 15.29
C GLY A 26 6.57 5.00 14.18
N SER A 27 7.83 4.70 14.51
CA SER A 27 8.87 4.47 13.50
C SER A 27 8.63 3.19 12.71
N LEU A 28 8.17 2.12 13.36
CA LEU A 28 7.81 0.88 12.66
C LEU A 28 6.57 1.06 11.79
N GLN A 29 5.56 1.80 12.26
CA GLN A 29 4.40 2.16 11.44
C GLN A 29 4.84 2.95 10.20
N HIS A 30 5.74 3.93 10.37
CA HIS A 30 6.23 4.75 9.26
C HIS A 30 7.00 3.91 8.23
N ASN A 31 7.91 3.04 8.68
CA ASN A 31 8.66 2.17 7.79
C ASN A 31 7.74 1.22 7.00
N ALA A 32 6.71 0.68 7.66
CA ALA A 32 5.71 -0.14 6.99
C ALA A 32 4.90 0.66 5.96
N ALA A 33 4.42 1.86 6.33
CA ALA A 33 3.71 2.75 5.41
C ALA A 33 4.58 3.13 4.19
N PHE A 34 5.87 3.41 4.41
CA PHE A 34 6.80 3.76 3.34
C PHE A 34 7.08 2.57 2.40
N ALA A 35 7.22 1.36 2.94
CA ALA A 35 7.35 0.15 2.12
C ALA A 35 6.08 -0.09 1.29
N LEU A 36 4.90 0.07 1.88
CA LEU A 36 3.61 -0.03 1.17
C LEU A 36 3.48 1.03 0.08
N TYR A 37 3.92 2.26 0.33
CA TYR A 37 3.95 3.32 -0.69
C TYR A 37 4.81 2.93 -1.91
N GLY A 38 5.99 2.36 -1.66
CA GLY A 38 6.86 1.86 -2.71
C GLY A 38 6.24 0.69 -3.48
N LEU A 39 5.59 -0.26 -2.78
CA LEU A 39 4.90 -1.38 -3.43
C LEU A 39 3.69 -0.93 -4.26
N ALA A 40 2.97 0.12 -3.81
CA ALA A 40 1.83 0.70 -4.52
C ALA A 40 2.22 1.44 -5.80
N GLU A 41 3.52 1.72 -6.02
CA GLU A 41 4.02 2.27 -7.28
C GLU A 41 3.90 1.27 -8.43
N ASN A 42 4.18 -0.01 -8.15
CA ASN A 42 4.04 -1.07 -9.13
C ASN A 42 2.56 -1.45 -9.28
N GLU A 43 2.05 -1.30 -10.51
CA GLU A 43 0.66 -1.64 -10.83
C GLU A 43 0.36 -3.13 -10.65
N ASP A 44 1.32 -4.00 -10.88
CA ASP A 44 1.14 -5.45 -10.71
C ASP A 44 0.77 -5.83 -9.26
N ASN A 45 1.12 -4.97 -8.29
CA ASN A 45 0.83 -5.20 -6.88
C ASN A 45 -0.56 -4.72 -6.45
N VAL A 46 -1.21 -3.84 -7.23
CA VAL A 46 -2.52 -3.25 -6.86
C VAL A 46 -3.62 -4.32 -6.68
N PRO A 47 -3.74 -5.36 -7.53
CA PRO A 47 -4.67 -6.46 -7.29
C PRO A 47 -4.44 -7.14 -5.94
N ASP A 48 -3.18 -7.32 -5.53
CA ASP A 48 -2.84 -7.89 -4.24
C ASP A 48 -3.23 -6.97 -3.07
N PHE A 49 -3.01 -5.67 -3.19
CA PHE A 49 -3.50 -4.68 -2.22
C PHE A 49 -5.02 -4.78 -2.02
N ILE A 50 -5.78 -4.93 -3.10
CA ILE A 50 -7.24 -5.09 -3.04
C ILE A 50 -7.60 -6.43 -2.39
N ARG A 51 -6.99 -7.52 -2.88
CA ARG A 51 -7.25 -8.90 -2.44
C ARG A 51 -7.04 -9.10 -0.95
N VAL A 52 -6.00 -8.51 -0.37
CA VAL A 52 -5.71 -8.62 1.07
C VAL A 52 -6.45 -7.58 1.93
N GLY A 53 -7.29 -6.74 1.32
CA GLY A 53 -8.00 -5.65 2.02
C GLY A 53 -7.07 -4.52 2.48
N GLY A 54 -5.91 -4.35 1.84
CA GLY A 54 -4.90 -3.36 2.20
C GLY A 54 -5.40 -1.92 2.13
N ILE A 55 -6.27 -1.58 1.18
CA ILE A 55 -6.89 -0.25 1.06
C ILE A 55 -7.68 0.09 2.33
N LYS A 56 -8.58 -0.82 2.74
CA LYS A 56 -9.38 -0.64 3.95
C LYS A 56 -8.50 -0.51 5.19
N ARG A 57 -7.45 -1.35 5.30
CA ARG A 57 -6.48 -1.30 6.41
C ARG A 57 -5.75 0.03 6.51
N LEU A 58 -5.37 0.61 5.37
CA LEU A 58 -4.74 1.93 5.32
C LEU A 58 -5.71 3.06 5.73
N GLN A 59 -7.01 2.92 5.44
CA GLN A 59 -8.04 3.89 5.83
C GLN A 59 -8.42 3.82 7.31
N ASP A 60 -8.59 2.62 7.86
CA ASP A 60 -8.95 2.37 9.26
C ASP A 60 -7.76 2.51 10.23
N GLY A 61 -6.53 2.63 9.71
CA GLY A 61 -5.31 2.61 10.52
C GLY A 61 -5.16 3.82 11.46
N GLU A 62 -4.86 3.56 12.73
CA GLU A 62 -4.53 4.59 13.71
C GLU A 62 -3.02 4.87 13.74
N PHE A 63 -2.60 5.94 13.09
CA PHE A 63 -1.18 6.30 12.99
C PHE A 63 -0.77 7.34 14.03
N ILE A 64 0.32 7.05 14.74
CA ILE A 64 0.82 7.90 15.83
C ILE A 64 1.47 9.19 15.27
N ILE A 65 2.26 9.05 14.20
CA ILE A 65 3.08 10.14 13.65
C ILE A 65 2.42 10.74 12.41
N GLN A 66 2.43 12.08 12.31
CA GLN A 66 1.86 12.81 11.15
C GLN A 66 2.50 12.43 9.83
N ALA A 67 3.83 12.23 9.80
CA ALA A 67 4.54 11.77 8.61
C ALA A 67 4.01 10.41 8.10
N THR A 68 3.59 9.52 9.00
CA THR A 68 2.96 8.24 8.64
C THR A 68 1.58 8.48 8.02
N LYS A 69 0.77 9.38 8.58
CA LYS A 69 -0.54 9.73 8.02
C LYS A 69 -0.43 10.29 6.60
N ASP A 70 0.49 11.22 6.38
CA ASP A 70 0.76 11.78 5.05
C ASP A 70 1.22 10.70 4.06
N CYS A 71 2.13 9.81 4.48
CA CYS A 71 2.59 8.70 3.66
C CYS A 71 1.45 7.73 3.30
N VAL A 72 0.58 7.41 4.25
CA VAL A 72 -0.60 6.56 4.03
C VAL A 72 -1.59 7.23 3.09
N ALA A 73 -1.88 8.52 3.27
CA ALA A 73 -2.76 9.27 2.37
C ALA A 73 -2.23 9.28 0.92
N LYS A 74 -0.92 9.47 0.75
CA LYS A 74 -0.27 9.38 -0.58
C LYS A 74 -0.36 7.98 -1.17
N THR A 75 -0.21 6.94 -0.34
CA THR A 75 -0.35 5.54 -0.75
C THR A 75 -1.77 5.25 -1.24
N LEU A 76 -2.78 5.67 -0.48
CA LEU A 76 -4.19 5.52 -0.84
C LEU A 76 -4.50 6.22 -2.16
N LYS A 77 -4.14 7.50 -2.29
CA LYS A 77 -4.34 8.27 -3.52
C LYS A 77 -3.72 7.58 -4.73
N ARG A 78 -2.50 7.06 -4.60
CA ARG A 78 -1.79 6.35 -5.67
C ARG A 78 -2.49 5.05 -6.07
N LEU A 79 -3.00 4.28 -5.10
CA LEU A 79 -3.79 3.09 -5.38
C LEU A 79 -5.09 3.45 -6.10
N GLU A 80 -5.81 4.48 -5.65
CA GLU A 80 -7.05 4.96 -6.27
C GLU A 80 -6.83 5.42 -7.72
N GLU A 81 -5.78 6.21 -7.97
CA GLU A 81 -5.42 6.67 -9.32
C GLU A 81 -5.16 5.49 -10.28
N LYS A 82 -4.49 4.43 -9.81
CA LYS A 82 -4.20 3.22 -10.60
C LYS A 82 -5.44 2.36 -10.82
N ILE A 83 -6.33 2.29 -9.84
CA ILE A 83 -7.61 1.57 -9.97
C ILE A 83 -8.48 2.26 -11.02
N HIS A 84 -8.65 3.59 -10.93
CA HIS A 84 -9.43 4.36 -11.89
C HIS A 84 -8.78 4.41 -13.29
N GLY A 85 -7.44 4.50 -13.36
CA GLY A 85 -6.70 4.47 -14.62
C GLY A 85 -6.94 3.20 -15.44
N ARG A 86 -7.10 2.04 -14.79
CA ARG A 86 -7.44 0.77 -15.47
C ARG A 86 -8.87 0.72 -15.99
N VAL A 87 -9.81 1.36 -15.31
CA VAL A 87 -11.21 1.39 -15.76
C VAL A 87 -11.32 2.20 -17.05
N SER A 88 -10.50 3.25 -17.21
CA SER A 88 -10.48 4.08 -18.42
C SER A 88 -9.81 3.41 -19.64
N THR A 89 -8.91 2.42 -19.46
CA THR A 89 -8.23 1.75 -20.58
C THR A 89 -8.96 0.53 -21.13
N MET A 90 -10.02 0.04 -20.48
CA MET A 90 -10.88 -1.05 -20.98
C MET A 90 -12.09 -0.57 -21.80
N SER A 91 -12.18 0.72 -22.11
CA SER A 91 -13.31 1.33 -22.85
C SER A 91 -12.97 1.69 -24.31
N HIS A 92 -12.01 1.03 -24.94
CA HIS A 92 -11.73 1.15 -26.39
C HIS A 92 -11.87 -0.19 -27.10
#